data_AF-A0A3D3W040-F1
#
_entry.id   AF-A0A3D3W040-F1
#
_cell.length_a   1.000
_cell.length_b   1.000
_cell.length_c   1.000
_cell.angle_alpha   90.00
_cell.angle_beta   90.00
_cell.angle_gamma   90.00
#
_symmetry.space_group_name_H-M   'P 1'
#
loop_
_entity.id
_entity.type
_entity.pdbx_description
1 polymer ?
#
loop_
_entity_poly.entity_id
_entity_poly.type
_entity_poly.pdbx_seq_one_letter_code
_entity_poly.pdbx_strand_id
1 'polypeptide(L)'
;MSSADPTSAAGRRSFLAAAAAAMAAAGTLKADEYGPDAAPVRYPDYRLVELDKRFGKLKLGNTPIQRLYHSKNMLWAEGPAWNGSGRYLVWSDIPNNIQHRWLEEDGHVSVIRNPANNSNGNTFDTHGRQISFEHLTRSVARYEHDGTRTVLAHEYDGKSLNAPNDGIVHPDSGDVWFSDPGYGALMDYEGTLAETGSVQPYQKESIYRWEASTGKLYRVADDINKPNGVCFSPDYKKLYAADTGASHYP
;
A
#
# COMPACT_ATOMS: atom_id res chain seq x y z
N MET A 1 56.72 -15.04 -33.76
CA MET A 1 55.79 -16.20 -33.68
C MET A 1 54.85 -15.94 -32.53
N SER A 2 53.59 -15.71 -32.87
CA SER A 2 52.49 -15.38 -31.96
C SER A 2 51.92 -16.66 -31.36
N SER A 3 51.82 -16.73 -30.03
CA SER A 3 50.98 -17.73 -29.35
C SER A 3 49.97 -16.96 -28.49
N ALA A 4 48.77 -16.77 -29.05
CA ALA A 4 47.63 -16.24 -28.34
C ALA A 4 47.03 -17.33 -27.42
N ASP A 5 46.82 -16.95 -26.17
CA ASP A 5 46.25 -17.76 -25.09
C ASP A 5 44.72 -17.94 -25.31
N PRO A 6 44.18 -19.16 -25.46
CA PRO A 6 42.78 -19.36 -25.80
C PRO A 6 41.92 -19.58 -24.55
N THR A 7 41.77 -18.57 -23.68
CA THR A 7 40.96 -18.72 -22.45
C THR A 7 40.00 -17.58 -22.13
N SER A 8 39.69 -16.65 -23.06
CA SER A 8 38.77 -15.53 -22.76
C SER A 8 37.38 -15.58 -23.42
N ALA A 9 37.10 -16.55 -24.29
CA ALA A 9 35.80 -16.63 -24.98
C ALA A 9 34.77 -17.56 -24.28
N ALA A 10 35.22 -18.44 -23.38
CA ALA A 10 34.39 -19.48 -22.76
C ALA A 10 33.61 -19.03 -21.50
N GLY A 11 33.84 -17.82 -20.98
CA GLY A 11 33.21 -17.33 -19.73
C GLY A 11 31.91 -16.52 -19.91
N ARG A 12 31.74 -15.81 -21.02
CA ARG A 12 30.53 -14.97 -21.25
C ARG A 12 29.35 -15.76 -21.82
N ARG A 13 29.61 -16.75 -22.69
CA ARG A 13 28.54 -17.56 -23.31
C ARG A 13 27.96 -18.60 -22.35
N SER A 14 28.78 -19.13 -21.45
CA SER A 14 28.36 -20.05 -20.39
C SER A 14 27.54 -19.36 -19.29
N PHE A 15 27.85 -18.10 -18.96
CA PHE A 15 27.04 -17.29 -18.03
C PHE A 15 25.66 -16.92 -18.62
N LEU A 16 25.60 -16.56 -19.90
CA LEU A 16 24.34 -16.29 -20.60
C LEU A 16 23.48 -17.55 -20.79
N ALA A 17 24.10 -18.71 -21.03
CA ALA A 17 23.39 -19.99 -21.12
C ALA A 17 22.83 -20.43 -19.75
N ALA A 18 23.54 -20.18 -18.64
CA ALA A 18 23.06 -20.45 -17.29
C ALA A 18 21.91 -19.51 -16.88
N ALA A 19 21.96 -18.22 -17.27
CA ALA A 19 20.86 -17.28 -17.04
C ALA A 19 19.62 -17.62 -17.87
N ALA A 20 19.80 -18.04 -19.13
CA ALA A 20 18.69 -18.49 -19.99
C ALA A 20 18.08 -19.82 -19.51
N ALA A 21 18.89 -20.75 -18.99
CA ALA A 21 18.39 -22.00 -18.42
C ALA A 21 17.68 -21.79 -17.06
N ALA A 22 18.12 -20.82 -16.24
CA ALA A 22 17.38 -20.41 -15.04
C ALA A 22 16.03 -19.75 -15.37
N MET A 23 15.96 -18.99 -16.46
CA MET A 23 14.70 -18.44 -17.00
C MET A 23 13.80 -19.51 -17.62
N ALA A 24 14.36 -20.57 -18.23
CA ALA A 24 13.59 -21.67 -18.81
C ALA A 24 13.11 -22.69 -17.76
N ALA A 25 13.78 -22.77 -16.60
CA ALA A 25 13.36 -23.58 -15.46
C ALA A 25 12.41 -22.84 -14.51
N ALA A 26 12.21 -21.53 -14.70
CA ALA A 26 10.98 -20.88 -14.27
C ALA A 26 9.87 -21.45 -15.17
N GLY A 27 9.37 -22.63 -14.79
CA GLY A 27 8.17 -23.19 -15.38
C GLY A 27 7.18 -22.06 -15.53
N THR A 28 6.60 -21.93 -16.73
CA THR A 28 5.61 -20.90 -17.03
C THR A 28 4.72 -20.75 -15.81
N LEU A 29 4.84 -19.62 -15.11
CA LEU A 29 3.95 -19.29 -14.01
C LEU A 29 2.59 -19.21 -14.69
N LYS A 30 1.85 -20.31 -14.68
CA LYS A 30 0.46 -20.31 -15.08
C LYS A 30 -0.16 -19.26 -14.19
N ALA A 31 -0.83 -18.28 -14.79
CA ALA A 31 -1.64 -17.35 -14.03
C ALA A 31 -2.49 -18.19 -13.08
N ASP A 32 -2.46 -17.85 -11.79
CA ASP A 32 -3.21 -18.61 -10.80
C ASP A 32 -4.68 -18.66 -11.24
N GLU A 33 -5.16 -19.88 -11.50
CA GLU A 33 -6.56 -20.09 -11.78
C GLU A 33 -7.30 -20.06 -10.44
N TYR A 34 -8.06 -18.99 -10.21
CA TYR A 34 -8.98 -18.91 -9.11
C TYR A 34 -10.39 -19.06 -9.69
N GLY A 35 -10.84 -20.29 -9.82
CA GLY A 35 -12.14 -20.65 -10.36
C GLY A 35 -12.65 -21.95 -9.73
N PRO A 36 -13.95 -22.26 -9.89
CA PRO A 36 -14.52 -23.50 -9.36
C PRO A 36 -13.83 -24.75 -9.92
N ASP A 37 -13.26 -24.65 -11.13
CA ASP A 37 -12.56 -25.74 -11.81
C ASP A 37 -11.02 -25.68 -11.67
N ALA A 38 -10.51 -24.75 -10.87
CA ALA A 38 -9.08 -24.61 -10.66
C ALA A 38 -8.49 -25.85 -9.97
N ALA A 39 -7.24 -26.18 -10.32
CA ALA A 39 -6.54 -27.26 -9.65
C ALA A 39 -6.46 -26.99 -8.13
N PRO A 40 -6.72 -27.99 -7.26
CA PRO A 40 -6.60 -27.82 -5.83
C PRO A 40 -5.19 -27.36 -5.44
N VAL A 41 -5.09 -26.32 -4.61
CA VAL A 41 -3.82 -25.86 -4.05
C VAL A 41 -3.24 -26.97 -3.17
N ARG A 42 -2.00 -27.39 -3.46
CA ARG A 42 -1.26 -28.37 -2.64
C ARG A 42 -0.44 -27.66 -1.57
N TYR A 43 -0.20 -28.37 -0.47
CA TYR A 43 0.69 -27.91 0.60
C TYR A 43 2.12 -28.45 0.45
N PRO A 44 3.15 -27.65 0.82
CA PRO A 44 3.05 -26.23 1.13
C PRO A 44 2.67 -25.42 -0.12
N ASP A 45 1.90 -24.34 0.07
CA ASP A 45 1.50 -23.48 -1.05
C ASP A 45 2.75 -23.01 -1.81
N TYR A 46 2.83 -23.36 -3.10
CA TYR A 46 4.01 -23.11 -3.94
C TYR A 46 4.26 -21.62 -4.16
N ARG A 47 3.24 -20.78 -3.92
CA ARG A 47 3.32 -19.32 -4.06
C ARG A 47 4.06 -18.67 -2.90
N LEU A 48 4.20 -19.37 -1.77
CA LEU A 48 4.96 -18.92 -0.61
C LEU A 48 6.43 -19.35 -0.74
N VAL A 49 7.24 -18.51 -1.39
CA VAL A 49 8.68 -18.71 -1.57
C VAL A 49 9.45 -18.10 -0.41
N GLU A 50 10.28 -18.91 0.26
CA GLU A 50 11.17 -18.44 1.32
C GLU A 50 12.50 -17.98 0.72
N LEU A 51 12.81 -16.68 0.84
CA LEU A 51 14.08 -16.10 0.39
C LEU A 51 15.13 -16.01 1.52
N ASP A 52 14.68 -15.98 2.78
CA ASP A 52 15.51 -15.88 3.97
C ASP A 52 15.01 -16.86 5.05
N LYS A 53 15.93 -17.61 5.65
CA LYS A 53 15.62 -18.63 6.68
C LYS A 53 14.87 -18.09 7.90
N ARG A 54 14.97 -16.80 8.19
CA ARG A 54 14.22 -16.15 9.28
C ARG A 54 12.72 -16.13 8.99
N PHE A 55 12.32 -16.05 7.72
CA PHE A 55 10.92 -16.07 7.30
C PHE A 55 10.27 -17.45 7.47
N GLY A 56 11.04 -18.53 7.40
CA GLY A 56 10.52 -19.90 7.53
C GLY A 56 9.72 -20.15 8.82
N LYS A 57 10.03 -19.42 9.90
CA LYS A 57 9.29 -19.47 11.18
C LYS A 57 7.90 -18.84 11.13
N LEU A 58 7.64 -17.97 10.15
CA LEU A 58 6.36 -17.28 9.95
C LEU A 58 5.44 -18.01 8.96
N LYS A 59 5.99 -18.96 8.19
CA LYS A 59 5.23 -19.74 7.21
C LYS A 59 4.45 -20.85 7.90
N LEU A 60 3.13 -20.84 7.72
CA LEU A 60 2.28 -21.98 8.06
C LEU A 60 2.24 -22.94 6.86
N GLY A 61 2.89 -24.10 6.99
CA GLY A 61 3.07 -25.03 5.87
C GLY A 61 1.78 -25.65 5.32
N ASN A 62 0.71 -25.63 6.10
CA ASN A 62 -0.60 -26.20 5.78
C ASN A 62 -1.69 -25.13 5.54
N THR A 63 -1.30 -23.89 5.20
CA THR A 63 -2.26 -22.84 4.81
C THR A 63 -2.02 -22.39 3.36
N PRO A 64 -3.09 -22.12 2.59
CA PRO A 64 -2.98 -21.54 1.27
C PRO A 64 -3.15 -20.01 1.33
N ILE A 65 -2.71 -19.31 0.28
CA ILE A 65 -3.19 -17.95 -0.01
C ILE A 65 -4.64 -18.06 -0.48
N GLN A 66 -5.53 -17.32 0.18
CA GLN A 66 -6.96 -17.28 -0.15
C GLN A 66 -7.33 -15.96 -0.82
N ARG A 67 -8.17 -16.02 -1.85
CA ARG A 67 -8.76 -14.84 -2.48
C ARG A 67 -10.12 -14.56 -1.86
N LEU A 68 -10.17 -13.54 -1.00
CA LEU A 68 -11.41 -13.15 -0.30
C LEU A 68 -12.42 -12.45 -1.21
N TYR A 69 -11.95 -11.67 -2.18
CA TYR A 69 -12.80 -10.91 -3.10
C TYR A 69 -12.17 -10.73 -4.47
N HIS A 70 -13.00 -10.70 -5.51
CA HIS A 70 -12.62 -10.27 -6.85
C HIS A 70 -13.87 -9.79 -7.59
N SER A 71 -13.72 -8.71 -8.35
CA SER A 71 -14.72 -8.19 -9.27
C SER A 71 -14.04 -7.70 -10.53
N LYS A 72 -14.65 -7.92 -11.69
CA LYS A 72 -14.18 -7.35 -12.97
C LYS A 72 -14.32 -5.82 -13.02
N ASN A 73 -15.15 -5.27 -12.14
CA ASN A 73 -15.38 -3.83 -12.06
C ASN A 73 -14.42 -3.15 -11.07
N MET A 74 -13.72 -3.91 -10.22
CA MET A 74 -12.77 -3.33 -9.27
C MET A 74 -11.51 -2.90 -10.02
N LEU A 75 -11.17 -1.62 -9.93
CA LEU A 75 -10.10 -1.04 -10.73
C LEU A 75 -8.77 -1.07 -9.99
N TRP A 76 -8.76 -0.64 -8.71
CA TRP A 76 -7.53 -0.61 -7.94
C TRP A 76 -7.80 -0.74 -6.44
N ALA A 77 -7.58 -1.95 -5.91
CA ALA A 77 -7.70 -2.23 -4.49
C ALA A 77 -6.48 -1.73 -3.72
N GLU A 78 -6.69 -0.88 -2.71
CA GLU A 78 -5.64 -0.28 -1.89
C GLU A 78 -6.07 -0.11 -0.43
N GLY A 79 -5.09 0.20 0.43
CA GLY A 79 -5.33 0.59 1.82
C GLY A 79 -6.16 -0.40 2.66
N PRO A 80 -5.83 -1.70 2.71
CA PRO A 80 -6.54 -2.66 3.53
C PRO A 80 -6.33 -2.38 5.03
N ALA A 81 -7.41 -2.34 5.82
CA ALA A 81 -7.35 -2.13 7.26
C ALA A 81 -8.32 -3.04 8.03
N TRP A 82 -7.83 -3.68 9.08
CA TRP A 82 -8.61 -4.58 9.93
C TRP A 82 -9.19 -3.85 11.14
N ASN A 83 -10.50 -3.95 11.35
CA ASN A 83 -11.15 -3.54 12.59
C ASN A 83 -11.28 -4.74 13.53
N GLY A 84 -10.49 -4.76 14.60
CA GLY A 84 -10.49 -5.87 15.56
C GLY A 84 -11.79 -6.04 16.34
N SER A 85 -12.45 -4.94 16.71
CA SER A 85 -13.69 -4.99 17.50
C SER A 85 -14.90 -5.41 16.68
N GLY A 86 -14.97 -4.97 15.42
CA GLY A 86 -16.04 -5.29 14.49
C GLY A 86 -15.79 -6.53 13.63
N ARG A 87 -14.58 -7.09 13.68
CA ARG A 87 -14.16 -8.29 12.93
C ARG A 87 -14.39 -8.16 11.42
N TYR A 88 -13.93 -7.05 10.85
CA TYR A 88 -14.06 -6.79 9.42
C TYR A 88 -12.81 -6.15 8.83
N LEU A 89 -12.57 -6.43 7.55
CA LEU A 89 -11.54 -5.80 6.73
C LEU A 89 -12.19 -4.74 5.84
N VAL A 90 -11.65 -3.53 5.80
CA VAL A 90 -11.98 -2.52 4.78
C VAL A 90 -10.84 -2.36 3.79
N TRP A 91 -11.15 -1.95 2.57
CA TRP A 91 -10.18 -1.49 1.58
C TRP A 91 -10.85 -0.53 0.62
N SER A 92 -10.05 0.27 -0.08
CA SER A 92 -10.53 1.23 -1.07
C SER A 92 -10.47 0.63 -2.47
N ASP A 93 -11.41 1.00 -3.32
CA ASP A 93 -11.26 0.94 -4.78
C ASP A 93 -11.17 2.39 -5.29
N ILE A 94 -9.93 2.88 -5.40
CA ILE A 94 -9.66 4.32 -5.46
C ILE A 94 -10.36 4.98 -6.65
N PRO A 95 -10.24 4.45 -7.89
CA PRO A 95 -10.82 5.11 -9.06
C PRO A 95 -12.35 5.03 -9.11
N ASN A 96 -12.94 3.97 -8.56
CA ASN A 96 -14.39 3.86 -8.44
C ASN A 96 -14.96 4.69 -7.29
N ASN A 97 -14.11 5.31 -6.47
CA ASN A 97 -14.51 6.17 -5.36
C ASN A 97 -15.41 5.46 -4.35
N ILE A 98 -15.07 4.22 -4.00
CA ILE A 98 -15.81 3.40 -3.03
C ILE A 98 -14.86 2.74 -2.03
N GLN A 99 -15.40 2.40 -0.86
CA GLN A 99 -14.76 1.48 0.07
C GLN A 99 -15.59 0.22 0.20
N HIS A 100 -14.91 -0.91 0.17
CA HIS A 100 -15.48 -2.22 0.45
C HIS A 100 -15.25 -2.61 1.91
N ARG A 101 -16.09 -3.54 2.39
CA ARG A 101 -15.94 -4.21 3.68
C ARG A 101 -16.21 -5.69 3.54
N TRP A 102 -15.25 -6.51 3.95
CA TRP A 102 -15.39 -7.96 4.14
C TRP A 102 -15.64 -8.27 5.62
N LEU A 103 -16.67 -9.05 5.91
CA LEU A 103 -17.01 -9.51 7.25
C LEU A 103 -16.40 -10.90 7.50
N GLU A 104 -15.71 -11.08 8.63
CA GLU A 104 -15.09 -12.36 8.97
C GLU A 104 -16.12 -13.45 9.28
N GLU A 105 -17.29 -13.07 9.79
CA GLU A 105 -18.29 -14.01 10.32
C GLU A 105 -18.93 -14.89 9.23
N ASP A 106 -19.17 -14.34 8.05
CA ASP A 106 -19.87 -15.01 6.94
C ASP A 106 -19.16 -14.86 5.59
N GLY A 107 -18.04 -14.12 5.54
CA GLY A 107 -17.30 -13.83 4.32
C GLY A 107 -17.96 -12.83 3.38
N HIS A 108 -19.05 -12.16 3.81
CA HIS A 108 -19.79 -11.23 2.98
C HIS A 108 -18.96 -9.97 2.67
N VAL A 109 -18.98 -9.57 1.39
CA VAL A 109 -18.40 -8.31 0.94
C VAL A 109 -19.50 -7.31 0.61
N SER A 110 -19.46 -6.17 1.30
CA SER A 110 -20.38 -5.03 1.14
C SER A 110 -19.62 -3.79 0.67
N VAL A 111 -20.35 -2.80 0.15
CA VAL A 111 -19.82 -1.43 -0.01
C VAL A 111 -20.16 -0.66 1.27
N ILE A 112 -19.14 -0.20 1.99
CA ILE A 112 -19.33 0.55 3.24
C ILE A 112 -19.44 2.06 3.00
N ARG A 113 -18.81 2.58 1.93
CA ARG A 113 -18.92 4.00 1.53
C ARG A 113 -18.93 4.15 0.01
N ASN A 114 -19.83 5.02 -0.45
CA ASN A 114 -19.95 5.48 -1.83
C ASN A 114 -20.73 6.81 -1.84
N PRO A 115 -20.10 7.95 -2.15
CA PRO A 115 -18.68 8.11 -2.48
C PRO A 115 -17.76 7.95 -1.26
N ALA A 116 -16.49 7.65 -1.52
CA ALA A 116 -15.43 7.50 -0.51
C ALA A 116 -14.32 8.56 -0.61
N ASN A 117 -14.57 9.66 -1.33
CA ASN A 117 -13.62 10.74 -1.61
C ASN A 117 -12.26 10.27 -2.18
N ASN A 118 -12.29 9.26 -3.05
CA ASN A 118 -11.10 8.58 -3.57
C ASN A 118 -10.13 8.24 -2.43
N SER A 119 -10.65 7.66 -1.34
CA SER A 119 -9.83 7.16 -0.26
C SER A 119 -8.80 6.17 -0.80
N ASN A 120 -7.59 6.23 -0.27
CA ASN A 120 -6.52 5.27 -0.53
C ASN A 120 -6.31 4.42 0.72
N GLY A 121 -5.29 4.74 1.52
CA GLY A 121 -4.99 4.12 2.80
C GLY A 121 -6.15 4.19 3.79
N ASN A 122 -6.22 3.19 4.64
CA ASN A 122 -7.11 3.16 5.79
C ASN A 122 -6.36 2.64 7.01
N THR A 123 -6.79 3.06 8.19
CA THR A 123 -6.36 2.50 9.47
C THR A 123 -7.47 2.67 10.51
N PHE A 124 -7.30 2.16 11.71
CA PHE A 124 -8.22 2.37 12.82
C PHE A 124 -7.48 2.97 14.00
N ASP A 125 -8.11 3.94 14.66
CA ASP A 125 -7.61 4.43 15.93
C ASP A 125 -7.87 3.41 17.06
N THR A 126 -7.34 3.71 18.25
CA THR A 126 -7.45 2.85 19.44
C THR A 126 -8.87 2.74 19.98
N HIS A 127 -9.83 3.50 19.44
CA HIS A 127 -11.26 3.41 19.74
C HIS A 127 -12.04 2.68 18.64
N GLY A 128 -11.36 2.15 17.62
CA GLY A 128 -11.99 1.43 16.51
C GLY A 128 -12.69 2.33 15.49
N ARG A 129 -12.40 3.64 15.49
CA ARG A 129 -12.88 4.57 14.46
C ARG A 129 -11.95 4.53 13.26
N GLN A 130 -12.51 4.54 12.07
CA GLN A 130 -11.71 4.48 10.83
C GLN A 130 -11.05 5.83 10.57
N ILE A 131 -9.77 5.80 10.24
CA ILE A 131 -9.05 6.92 9.66
C ILE A 131 -8.77 6.58 8.20
N SER A 132 -9.08 7.52 7.31
CA SER A 132 -8.99 7.38 5.86
C SER A 132 -8.11 8.48 5.29
N PHE A 133 -7.22 8.12 4.36
CA PHE A 133 -6.35 9.03 3.64
C PHE A 133 -6.99 9.32 2.28
N GLU A 134 -7.55 10.51 2.12
CA GLU A 134 -8.44 10.83 1.01
C GLU A 134 -7.75 11.69 -0.05
N HIS A 135 -7.66 11.17 -1.27
CA HIS A 135 -7.08 11.89 -2.40
C HIS A 135 -7.95 13.08 -2.85
N LEU A 136 -9.26 12.88 -3.02
CA LEU A 136 -10.14 13.88 -3.61
C LEU A 136 -10.25 15.15 -2.77
N THR A 137 -10.38 14.97 -1.45
CA THR A 137 -10.51 16.08 -0.49
C THR A 137 -9.15 16.54 0.05
N ARG A 138 -8.07 15.83 -0.31
CA ARG A 138 -6.69 16.08 0.14
C ARG A 138 -6.61 16.20 1.66
N SER A 139 -7.19 15.22 2.34
CA SER A 139 -7.31 15.27 3.78
C SER A 139 -7.19 13.91 4.44
N VAL A 140 -6.76 13.94 5.70
CA VAL A 140 -6.87 12.81 6.61
C VAL A 140 -8.19 12.97 7.36
N ALA A 141 -9.09 12.02 7.18
CA ALA A 141 -10.42 12.05 7.78
C ALA A 141 -10.61 10.90 8.77
N ARG A 142 -11.30 11.17 9.87
CA ARG A 142 -11.79 10.15 10.80
C ARG A 142 -13.29 10.03 10.66
N TYR A 143 -13.79 8.82 10.50
CA TYR A 143 -15.21 8.53 10.57
C TYR A 143 -15.57 8.15 12.00
N GLU A 144 -16.41 8.97 12.62
CA GLU A 144 -16.98 8.72 13.94
C GLU A 144 -17.99 7.56 13.88
N HIS A 145 -18.37 7.02 15.03
CA HIS A 145 -19.26 5.84 15.10
C HIS A 145 -20.67 6.08 14.55
N ASP A 146 -21.13 7.33 14.53
CA ASP A 146 -22.40 7.75 13.92
C ASP A 146 -22.29 7.93 12.39
N GLY A 147 -21.11 7.72 11.82
CA GLY A 147 -20.80 7.92 10.40
C GLY A 147 -20.34 9.34 10.06
N THR A 148 -20.34 10.28 11.02
CA THR A 148 -19.86 11.65 10.80
C THR A 148 -18.40 11.65 10.37
N ARG A 149 -18.08 12.43 9.34
CA ARG A 149 -16.71 12.61 8.83
C ARG A 149 -16.05 13.83 9.48
N THR A 150 -15.06 13.60 10.33
CA THR A 150 -14.22 14.63 10.96
C THR A 150 -12.90 14.78 10.21
N VAL A 151 -12.55 15.98 9.77
CA VAL A 151 -11.23 16.24 9.17
C VAL A 151 -10.19 16.41 10.26
N LEU A 152 -9.14 15.58 10.24
CA LEU A 152 -8.00 15.70 11.15
C LEU A 152 -6.93 16.65 10.60
N ALA A 153 -6.63 16.54 9.30
CA ALA A 153 -5.63 17.36 8.63
C ALA A 153 -6.01 17.58 7.16
N HIS A 154 -5.80 18.80 6.64
CA HIS A 154 -6.03 19.14 5.22
C HIS A 154 -5.08 20.24 4.71
N GLU A 155 -4.31 20.87 5.60
CA GLU A 155 -3.40 21.97 5.30
C GLU A 155 -2.14 21.86 6.16
N TYR A 156 -1.00 22.27 5.60
CA TYR A 156 0.25 22.50 6.33
C TYR A 156 0.89 23.81 5.82
N ASP A 157 1.33 24.67 6.75
CA ASP A 157 2.01 25.94 6.43
C ASP A 157 1.26 26.83 5.41
N GLY A 158 -0.07 26.93 5.56
CA GLY A 158 -0.92 27.71 4.67
C GLY A 158 -1.18 27.11 3.29
N LYS A 159 -0.77 25.85 3.06
CA LYS A 159 -0.94 25.14 1.78
C LYS A 159 -1.70 23.84 1.98
N SER A 160 -2.60 23.53 1.05
CA SER A 160 -3.31 22.25 1.03
C SER A 160 -2.32 21.08 1.04
N LEU A 161 -2.70 19.97 1.68
CA LEU A 161 -2.00 18.69 1.50
C LEU A 161 -2.03 18.29 0.01
N ASN A 162 -1.08 17.46 -0.40
CA ASN A 162 -0.93 17.07 -1.79
C ASN A 162 -2.04 16.10 -2.22
N ALA A 163 -2.10 14.94 -1.55
CA ALA A 163 -3.11 13.89 -1.60
C ALA A 163 -2.58 12.77 -0.67
N PRO A 164 -3.01 12.72 0.61
CA PRO A 164 -2.52 11.74 1.57
C PRO A 164 -2.74 10.31 1.08
N ASN A 165 -1.71 9.47 1.18
CA ASN A 165 -1.70 8.16 0.52
C ASN A 165 -1.94 7.01 1.51
N ASP A 166 -1.11 6.89 2.53
CA ASP A 166 -1.24 5.85 3.56
C ASP A 166 -0.83 6.38 4.94
N GLY A 167 -1.16 5.65 6.01
CA GLY A 167 -0.80 6.05 7.35
C GLY A 167 -1.19 5.09 8.45
N ILE A 168 -0.65 5.36 9.63
CA ILE A 168 -0.71 4.49 10.79
C ILE A 168 -0.91 5.31 12.07
N VAL A 169 -1.68 4.76 13.00
CA VAL A 169 -1.88 5.34 14.34
C VAL A 169 -0.81 4.80 15.28
N HIS A 170 -0.11 5.69 15.98
CA HIS A 170 0.78 5.29 17.06
C HIS A 170 -0.08 4.83 18.26
N PRO A 171 0.06 3.57 18.75
CA PRO A 171 -0.89 3.01 19.70
C PRO A 171 -0.87 3.71 21.07
N ASP A 172 0.30 4.18 21.52
CA ASP A 172 0.40 4.82 22.83
C ASP A 172 -0.08 6.28 22.86
N SER A 173 0.28 7.09 21.85
CA SER A 173 -0.10 8.51 21.81
C SER A 173 -1.42 8.78 21.09
N GLY A 174 -1.86 7.88 20.23
CA GLY A 174 -2.99 8.10 19.32
C GLY A 174 -2.67 9.01 18.14
N ASP A 175 -1.40 9.43 17.98
CA ASP A 175 -0.99 10.28 16.86
C ASP A 175 -1.14 9.54 15.52
N VAL A 176 -1.47 10.29 14.47
CA VAL A 176 -1.57 9.74 13.11
C VAL A 176 -0.32 10.13 12.33
N TRP A 177 0.41 9.14 11.84
CA TRP A 177 1.58 9.32 10.98
C TRP A 177 1.23 8.91 9.56
N PHE A 178 1.51 9.75 8.57
CA PHE A 178 1.04 9.51 7.21
C PHE A 178 1.92 10.11 6.14
N SER A 179 1.81 9.56 4.93
CA SER A 179 2.52 9.99 3.73
C SER A 179 1.66 10.91 2.86
N ASP A 180 2.29 11.90 2.23
CA ASP A 180 1.63 12.87 1.34
C ASP A 180 2.37 13.02 -0.01
N PRO A 181 2.38 11.98 -0.87
CA PRO A 181 3.11 11.97 -2.15
C PRO A 181 2.41 12.74 -3.27
N GLY A 182 1.11 13.00 -3.15
CA GLY A 182 0.35 13.74 -4.16
C GLY A 182 -0.15 12.95 -5.37
N TYR A 183 -0.18 11.62 -5.35
CA TYR A 183 -0.64 10.80 -6.49
C TYR A 183 -2.06 11.18 -6.95
N GLY A 184 -2.97 11.36 -5.99
CA GLY A 184 -4.34 11.82 -6.23
C GLY A 184 -4.47 13.22 -6.86
N ALA A 185 -3.37 13.94 -7.01
CA ALA A 185 -3.32 15.25 -7.65
C ALA A 185 -2.67 15.23 -9.05
N LEU A 186 -2.24 14.07 -9.55
CA LEU A 186 -1.52 13.97 -10.84
C LEU A 186 -2.46 13.77 -12.04
N MET A 187 -3.70 13.33 -11.83
CA MET A 187 -4.72 13.13 -12.87
C MET A 187 -6.11 12.89 -12.27
N ASP A 188 -7.16 12.99 -13.10
CA ASP A 188 -8.56 12.76 -12.72
C ASP A 188 -8.98 11.27 -12.68
N TYR A 189 -8.06 10.39 -12.28
CA TYR A 189 -8.31 8.94 -12.19
C TYR A 189 -8.53 8.48 -10.75
N GLU A 190 -7.72 9.00 -9.82
CA GLU A 190 -7.74 8.64 -8.40
C GLU A 190 -7.88 9.87 -7.49
N GLY A 191 -8.38 10.97 -8.03
CA GLY A 191 -8.54 12.26 -7.35
C GLY A 191 -8.83 13.35 -8.37
N THR A 192 -8.13 14.49 -8.26
CA THR A 192 -8.31 15.63 -9.19
C THR A 192 -6.98 16.26 -9.52
N LEU A 193 -6.72 16.42 -10.82
CA LEU A 193 -5.50 17.04 -11.34
C LEU A 193 -5.26 18.42 -10.69
N ALA A 194 -4.08 18.59 -10.11
CA ALA A 194 -3.58 19.88 -9.69
C ALA A 194 -2.96 20.62 -10.88
N GLU A 195 -3.52 21.77 -11.24
CA GLU A 195 -3.04 22.63 -12.33
C GLU A 195 -1.81 23.46 -11.92
N THR A 196 -0.77 22.82 -11.37
CA THR A 196 0.46 23.51 -10.95
C THR A 196 1.63 23.29 -11.91
N GLY A 197 1.44 22.45 -12.94
CA GLY A 197 2.47 22.15 -13.94
C GLY A 197 3.67 21.39 -13.36
N SER A 198 3.50 20.78 -12.19
CA SER A 198 4.56 20.13 -11.41
C SER A 198 4.10 18.77 -10.88
N VAL A 199 5.02 17.82 -10.77
CA VAL A 199 4.79 16.53 -10.08
C VAL A 199 4.71 16.70 -8.55
N GLN A 200 5.13 17.86 -8.03
CA GLN A 200 4.94 18.32 -6.66
C GLN A 200 3.74 19.28 -6.65
N PRO A 201 2.53 18.81 -6.29
CA PRO A 201 1.31 19.53 -6.62
C PRO A 201 1.17 20.82 -5.80
N TYR A 202 1.26 20.78 -4.46
CA TYR A 202 1.05 21.97 -3.63
C TYR A 202 2.22 22.27 -2.70
N GLN A 203 2.93 21.24 -2.26
CA GLN A 203 4.09 21.35 -1.39
C GLN A 203 5.02 20.14 -1.55
N LYS A 204 6.21 20.22 -0.94
CA LYS A 204 7.18 19.13 -0.93
C LYS A 204 6.54 17.87 -0.35
N GLU A 205 6.70 16.74 -1.04
CA GLU A 205 6.23 15.45 -0.53
C GLU A 205 6.91 15.11 0.78
N SER A 206 6.11 14.65 1.73
CA SER A 206 6.55 14.58 3.11
C SER A 206 5.85 13.46 3.86
N ILE A 207 6.46 13.08 4.99
CA ILE A 207 5.77 12.38 6.07
C ILE A 207 5.31 13.41 7.10
N TYR A 208 4.08 13.27 7.55
CA TYR A 208 3.47 14.11 8.57
C TYR A 208 3.10 13.32 9.81
N ARG A 209 3.06 14.03 10.95
CA ARG A 209 2.49 13.57 12.21
C ARG A 209 1.39 14.53 12.64
N TRP A 210 0.16 14.07 12.69
CA TRP A 210 -0.94 14.75 13.35
C TRP A 210 -0.97 14.35 14.84
N GLU A 211 -0.75 15.33 15.70
CA GLU A 211 -0.68 15.14 17.15
C GLU A 211 -2.08 15.13 17.77
N ALA A 212 -2.49 13.98 18.31
CA ALA A 212 -3.89 13.77 18.71
C ALA A 212 -4.34 14.66 19.88
N SER A 213 -3.42 15.02 20.78
CA SER A 213 -3.71 15.83 21.95
C SER A 213 -3.93 17.31 21.65
N THR A 214 -3.40 17.82 20.53
CA THR A 214 -3.43 19.25 20.19
C THR A 214 -4.11 19.53 18.85
N GLY A 215 -4.26 18.52 17.99
CA GLY A 215 -4.68 18.67 16.61
C GLY A 215 -3.62 19.30 15.70
N LYS A 216 -2.39 19.50 16.19
CA LYS A 216 -1.33 20.15 15.42
C LYS A 216 -0.66 19.17 14.46
N LEU A 217 -0.43 19.63 13.24
CA LEU A 217 0.27 18.90 12.20
C LEU A 217 1.75 19.28 12.17
N TYR A 218 2.62 18.28 12.11
CA TYR A 218 4.07 18.44 12.02
C TYR A 218 4.61 17.72 10.79
N ARG A 219 5.45 18.38 10.00
CA ARG A 219 6.29 17.69 9.00
C ARG A 219 7.46 17.03 9.72
N VAL A 220 7.60 15.71 9.56
CA VAL A 220 8.61 14.92 10.28
C VAL A 220 9.73 14.43 9.37
N ALA A 221 9.50 14.35 8.06
CA ALA A 221 10.51 14.07 7.03
C ALA A 221 10.08 14.64 5.67
N ASP A 222 11.04 15.17 4.90
CA ASP A 222 10.84 15.72 3.55
C ASP A 222 12.03 15.43 2.59
N ASP A 223 12.97 14.59 3.02
CA ASP A 223 14.09 14.07 2.24
C ASP A 223 13.69 12.91 1.31
N ILE A 224 12.50 12.34 1.54
CA ILE A 224 11.88 11.30 0.71
C ILE A 224 11.24 11.90 -0.56
N ASN A 225 11.30 11.18 -1.68
CA ASN A 225 10.81 11.69 -2.96
C ASN A 225 9.31 11.49 -3.16
N LYS A 226 8.82 10.25 -3.09
CA LYS A 226 7.38 9.92 -3.09
C LYS A 226 7.09 8.95 -1.93
N PRO A 227 6.82 9.46 -0.71
CA PRO A 227 6.49 8.60 0.42
C PRO A 227 5.17 7.86 0.15
N ASN A 228 5.15 6.56 0.36
CA ASN A 228 4.01 5.70 0.09
C ASN A 228 3.59 4.98 1.39
N GLY A 229 3.57 3.65 1.42
CA GLY A 229 3.27 2.88 2.63
C GLY A 229 4.20 3.21 3.82
N VAL A 230 3.63 3.28 5.02
CA VAL A 230 4.36 3.52 6.28
C VAL A 230 4.00 2.49 7.35
N CYS A 231 4.98 2.09 8.17
CA CYS A 231 4.72 1.21 9.31
C CYS A 231 5.72 1.43 10.45
N PHE A 232 5.28 1.22 11.68
CA PHE A 232 6.18 1.26 12.83
C PHE A 232 6.91 -0.07 13.03
N SER A 233 8.11 0.00 13.63
CA SER A 233 8.73 -1.16 14.25
C SER A 233 7.86 -1.71 15.39
N PRO A 234 8.01 -2.98 15.79
CA PRO A 234 7.19 -3.56 16.87
C PRO A 234 7.32 -2.86 18.22
N ASP A 235 8.43 -2.15 18.46
CA ASP A 235 8.66 -1.34 19.66
C ASP A 235 8.30 0.15 19.48
N TYR A 236 7.73 0.52 18.32
CA TYR A 236 7.28 1.86 17.91
C TYR A 236 8.35 2.95 17.89
N LYS A 237 9.64 2.58 18.01
CA LYS A 237 10.76 3.54 18.02
C LYS A 237 11.24 3.96 16.64
N LYS A 238 10.84 3.24 15.59
CA LYS A 238 11.20 3.53 14.20
C LYS A 238 9.96 3.54 13.34
N LEU A 239 9.87 4.51 12.44
CA LEU A 239 8.93 4.52 11.34
C LEU A 239 9.69 4.11 10.06
N TYR A 240 9.17 3.10 9.37
CA TYR A 240 9.58 2.73 8.02
C TYR A 240 8.64 3.43 7.04
N ALA A 241 9.19 4.00 5.97
CA ALA A 241 8.44 4.60 4.87
C ALA A 241 9.00 4.08 3.55
N ALA A 242 8.11 3.67 2.64
CA ALA A 242 8.48 3.31 1.28
C ALA A 242 8.64 4.57 0.43
N ASP A 243 9.68 4.61 -0.42
CA ASP A 243 9.86 5.66 -1.43
C ASP A 243 9.64 5.09 -2.82
N THR A 244 8.57 5.53 -3.49
CA THR A 244 8.23 5.15 -4.87
C THR A 244 8.69 6.19 -5.89
N GLY A 245 9.58 7.11 -5.50
CA GLY A 245 9.99 8.28 -6.28
C GLY A 245 10.70 7.96 -7.59
N ALA A 246 11.37 6.82 -7.71
CA ALA A 246 12.06 6.40 -8.95
C ALA A 246 11.14 6.27 -10.18
N SER A 247 9.82 6.25 -9.98
CA SER A 247 8.84 6.26 -11.07
C SER A 247 8.50 7.67 -11.59
N HIS A 248 8.91 8.74 -10.88
CA HIS A 248 8.52 10.13 -11.15
C HIS A 248 9.70 11.11 -11.18
N TYR A 249 10.81 10.74 -10.52
CA TYR A 249 12.04 11.52 -10.47
C TYR A 249 13.18 10.75 -11.17
N PRO A 250 14.05 11.43 -11.93
CA PRO A 250 15.22 10.83 -12.58
C PRO A 250 16.23 10.20 -11.61
#